data_AF-A0A6G4WT07-F1
#
_entry.id   AF-A0A6G4WT07-F1
#
_cell.length_a   1.000
_cell.length_b   1.000
_cell.length_c   1.000
_cell.angle_alpha   90.00
_cell.angle_beta   90.00
_cell.angle_gamma   90.00
#
_symmetry.space_group_name_H-M   'P 1'
#
loop_
_entity.id
_entity.type
_entity.pdbx_description
1 polymer ?
#
loop_
_entity_poly.entity_id
_entity_poly.type
_entity_poly.pdbx_seq_one_letter_code
_entity_poly.pdbx_strand_id
1 'polypeptide(L)'
;RAPSGALPEGTPVLNEPQPPAPEPGGESAQGAEDVACIQFTSGTTGAAKAVRLSHRNVVVNAAQSARAHGLEAGCAAFDYLPTFHLMHLTMTVAVAGTLVLCTREDPADAMDTANRCRATHFYSLPVRLARLAVHPRLPELECPSLRAVLSGGSALPRSATAALGQHFGVPVVQGYGLQETSPSTHFDSLQAPRPGSSGRPVAGTECRIVEVGSRRVRAVGEKGEIQVRGPQLMRGYLGRELSLDTDADGWFSTGDIGRMDEDGWLYVVDRLKDVFKRDNWLVSPTEIERALLRHPAVADCAVVDHPHAFSGAVARAFVVPAEGADGTAPGTVAAEVNAALPYYEHIEHIEHADRIPRSPTGKVLRQELRERPVADPEPPHRPEEDSAMHYFVNRFTVTGDAAEFERLLGKITDYMAAQPGFRSYRLYRSAQDPQIYVETAEWTDGAAHQQAVSGEGFLGPVREVMKLAEAEAGPYTLVTERTDR
;
A
#
# COMPACT_ATOMS: atom_id res chain seq x y z
N ARG A 1 -23.42 -26.64 35.13
CA ARG A 1 -24.10 -27.48 34.11
C ARG A 1 -23.75 -26.89 32.76
N ALA A 2 -23.00 -27.63 31.93
CA ALA A 2 -22.63 -27.18 30.58
C ALA A 2 -23.89 -26.96 29.70
N PRO A 3 -23.88 -26.03 28.73
CA PRO A 3 -25.02 -25.85 27.83
C PRO A 3 -25.14 -27.09 26.95
N SER A 4 -26.34 -27.66 26.87
CA SER A 4 -26.64 -28.76 25.94
C SER A 4 -26.43 -28.29 24.51
N GLY A 5 -25.44 -28.85 23.82
CA GLY A 5 -25.05 -28.54 22.44
C GLY A 5 -26.06 -28.96 21.37
N ALA A 6 -27.33 -28.59 21.51
CA ALA A 6 -28.32 -28.75 20.46
C ALA A 6 -28.25 -27.54 19.53
N LEU A 7 -27.84 -27.75 18.28
CA LEU A 7 -27.96 -26.74 17.23
C LEU A 7 -29.45 -26.36 17.03
N PRO A 8 -29.77 -25.11 16.69
CA PRO A 8 -31.15 -24.68 16.45
C PRO A 8 -31.86 -25.52 15.38
N GLU A 9 -33.16 -25.75 15.58
CA GLU A 9 -34.04 -26.46 14.63
C GLU A 9 -33.96 -25.82 13.23
N GLY A 10 -33.65 -26.62 12.21
CA GLY A 10 -33.49 -26.14 10.82
C GLY A 10 -32.08 -25.68 10.44
N THR A 11 -31.07 -25.84 11.32
CA THR A 11 -29.66 -25.69 10.94
C THR A 11 -29.28 -26.77 9.92
N PRO A 12 -28.86 -26.44 8.69
CA PRO A 12 -28.33 -27.43 7.76
C PRO A 12 -27.07 -28.05 8.39
N VAL A 13 -27.19 -29.28 8.88
CA VAL A 13 -26.04 -30.09 9.26
C VAL A 13 -25.47 -30.62 7.96
N LEU A 14 -24.20 -30.35 7.67
CA LEU A 14 -23.44 -31.03 6.63
C LEU A 14 -23.31 -32.51 7.03
N ASN A 15 -24.38 -33.26 6.83
CA ASN A 15 -24.48 -34.67 7.17
C ASN A 15 -24.20 -35.47 5.90
N GLU A 16 -22.98 -35.34 5.37
CA GLU A 16 -22.39 -36.52 4.73
C GLU A 16 -22.09 -37.49 5.88
N PRO A 17 -22.43 -38.79 5.79
CA PRO A 17 -21.99 -39.76 6.77
C PRO A 17 -20.46 -39.71 6.81
N GLN A 18 -19.91 -38.98 7.78
CA GLN A 18 -18.50 -39.03 8.06
C GLN A 18 -18.20 -40.49 8.42
N PRO A 19 -17.14 -41.09 7.85
CA PRO A 19 -16.62 -42.31 8.41
C PRO A 19 -16.43 -42.08 9.92
N PRO A 20 -16.65 -43.10 10.76
CA PRO A 20 -16.45 -42.97 12.20
C PRO A 20 -15.11 -42.26 12.42
N ALA A 21 -15.12 -41.24 13.28
CA ALA A 21 -13.90 -40.53 13.63
C ALA A 21 -12.85 -41.60 13.94
N PRO A 22 -11.68 -41.58 13.26
CA PRO A 22 -10.68 -42.60 13.52
C PRO A 22 -10.48 -42.65 15.03
N GLU A 23 -10.54 -43.86 15.59
CA GLU A 23 -10.07 -44.13 16.96
C GLU A 23 -8.82 -43.30 17.16
N PRO A 24 -8.70 -42.49 18.24
CA PRO A 24 -7.53 -41.64 18.44
C PRO A 24 -6.30 -42.53 18.35
N GLY A 25 -5.66 -42.49 17.18
CA GLY A 25 -4.49 -43.29 16.90
C GLY A 25 -3.46 -42.92 17.95
N GLY A 26 -2.73 -43.91 18.45
CA GLY A 26 -1.63 -43.68 19.40
C GLY A 26 -0.76 -42.50 18.94
N GLU A 27 -0.21 -41.77 19.92
CA GLU A 27 0.61 -40.55 19.76
C GLU A 27 1.14 -40.39 18.33
N SER A 28 0.56 -39.43 17.57
CA SER A 28 1.03 -39.17 16.22
C SER A 28 2.54 -38.92 16.27
N ALA A 29 3.31 -39.59 15.42
CA ALA A 29 4.75 -39.36 15.29
C ALA A 29 5.12 -37.93 14.80
N GLN A 30 4.12 -37.06 14.64
CA GLN A 30 4.25 -35.67 14.21
C GLN A 30 4.59 -34.78 15.41
N GLY A 31 5.75 -34.12 15.33
CA GLY A 31 6.20 -33.13 16.30
C GLY A 31 5.59 -31.75 16.07
N ALA A 32 5.65 -30.88 17.08
CA ALA A 32 5.12 -29.52 16.99
C ALA A 32 5.75 -28.67 15.86
N GLU A 33 6.96 -29.01 15.44
CA GLU A 33 7.68 -28.28 14.38
C GLU A 33 7.41 -28.82 12.97
N ASP A 34 6.69 -29.94 12.85
CA ASP A 34 6.30 -30.50 11.55
C ASP A 34 5.27 -29.61 10.86
N VAL A 35 5.31 -29.60 9.53
CA VAL A 35 4.38 -28.83 8.70
C VAL A 35 2.97 -29.40 8.86
N ALA A 36 2.06 -28.60 9.42
CA ALA A 36 0.66 -28.94 9.58
C ALA A 36 -0.15 -28.67 8.31
N CYS A 37 0.18 -27.58 7.60
CA CYS A 37 -0.54 -27.19 6.39
C CYS A 37 0.29 -26.29 5.47
N ILE A 38 -0.14 -26.20 4.22
CA ILE A 38 0.40 -25.31 3.20
C ILE A 38 -0.71 -24.39 2.73
N GLN A 39 -0.52 -23.08 2.86
CA GLN A 39 -1.44 -22.09 2.30
C GLN A 39 -0.86 -21.43 1.05
N PHE A 40 -1.71 -21.10 0.09
CA PHE A 40 -1.30 -20.41 -1.13
C PHE A 40 -1.66 -18.94 -1.06
N THR A 41 -0.67 -18.07 -1.27
CA THR A 41 -0.92 -16.63 -1.45
C THR A 41 -1.09 -16.33 -2.94
N SER A 42 -2.13 -15.55 -3.27
CA SER A 42 -2.28 -15.00 -4.61
C SER A 42 -1.18 -13.97 -4.84
N GLY A 43 -0.16 -14.33 -5.62
CA GLY A 43 0.74 -13.34 -6.19
C GLY A 43 -0.09 -12.44 -7.11
N THR A 44 -0.22 -11.15 -6.80
CA THR A 44 -0.91 -10.22 -7.72
C THR A 44 -0.08 -9.91 -8.97
N THR A 45 1.13 -10.47 -9.07
CA THR A 45 2.15 -10.20 -10.11
C THR A 45 2.97 -11.45 -10.46
N GLY A 46 2.58 -12.66 -10.02
CA GLY A 46 3.38 -13.88 -10.24
C GLY A 46 2.75 -15.18 -9.72
N ALA A 47 3.48 -16.29 -9.85
CA ALA A 47 3.05 -17.61 -9.39
C ALA A 47 2.68 -17.61 -7.90
N ALA A 48 1.64 -18.37 -7.53
CA ALA A 48 1.19 -18.48 -6.15
C ALA A 48 2.32 -19.02 -5.26
N LYS A 49 2.56 -18.37 -4.12
CA LYS A 49 3.58 -18.83 -3.16
C LYS A 49 2.93 -19.80 -2.17
N ALA A 50 3.58 -20.93 -1.94
CA ALA A 50 3.12 -21.97 -1.02
C ALA A 50 3.78 -21.78 0.36
N VAL A 51 3.06 -21.20 1.31
CA VAL A 51 3.49 -20.92 2.68
C VAL A 51 3.40 -22.18 3.53
N ARG A 52 4.52 -22.63 4.12
CA ARG A 52 4.55 -23.81 5.02
C ARG A 52 4.32 -23.38 6.46
N LEU A 53 3.27 -23.88 7.11
CA LEU A 53 2.97 -23.58 8.51
C LEU A 53 3.13 -24.82 9.39
N SER A 54 3.88 -24.71 10.50
CA SER A 54 4.00 -25.82 11.46
C SER A 54 2.80 -25.89 12.40
N HIS A 55 2.62 -27.04 13.05
CA HIS A 55 1.63 -27.19 14.12
C HIS A 55 1.80 -26.10 15.19
N ARG A 56 3.05 -25.84 15.60
CA ARG A 56 3.37 -24.81 16.59
C ARG A 56 2.96 -23.42 16.15
N ASN A 57 3.26 -23.01 14.92
CA ASN A 57 2.91 -21.66 14.44
C ASN A 57 1.39 -21.44 14.47
N VAL A 58 0.63 -22.44 14.00
CA VAL A 58 -0.84 -22.39 13.96
C VAL A 58 -1.44 -22.36 15.36
N VAL A 59 -0.97 -23.23 16.28
CA VAL A 59 -1.47 -23.29 17.66
C VAL A 59 -1.15 -22.02 18.43
N VAL A 60 0.06 -21.48 18.29
CA VAL A 60 0.43 -20.22 18.95
C VAL A 60 -0.43 -19.07 18.42
N ASN A 61 -0.64 -18.97 17.11
CA ASN A 61 -1.46 -17.89 16.57
C ASN A 61 -2.95 -18.02 16.91
N ALA A 62 -3.47 -19.25 17.02
CA ALA A 62 -4.82 -19.51 17.51
C ALA A 62 -4.99 -18.96 18.95
N ALA A 63 -4.03 -19.22 19.84
CA ALA A 63 -4.04 -18.69 21.20
C ALA A 63 -3.86 -17.16 21.25
N GLN A 64 -2.94 -16.60 20.44
CA GLN A 64 -2.76 -15.16 20.29
C GLN A 64 -4.05 -14.46 19.84
N SER A 65 -4.70 -15.00 18.80
CA SER A 65 -5.93 -14.44 18.23
C SER A 65 -7.11 -14.57 19.19
N ALA A 66 -7.30 -15.73 19.82
CA ALA A 66 -8.36 -15.94 20.81
C ALA A 66 -8.24 -14.94 21.97
N ARG A 67 -7.02 -14.73 22.49
CA ARG A 67 -6.76 -13.74 23.53
C ARG A 67 -7.02 -12.31 23.07
N ALA A 68 -6.54 -11.94 21.88
CA ALA A 68 -6.71 -10.59 21.35
C ALA A 68 -8.18 -10.25 21.07
N HIS A 69 -8.97 -11.23 20.66
CA HIS A 69 -10.40 -11.08 20.41
C HIS A 69 -11.27 -11.26 21.65
N GLY A 70 -10.69 -11.49 22.84
CA GLY A 70 -11.46 -11.70 24.06
C GLY A 70 -12.38 -12.92 23.98
N LEU A 71 -11.98 -13.95 23.24
CA LEU A 71 -12.76 -15.19 23.16
C LEU A 71 -12.67 -15.96 24.48
N GLU A 72 -13.80 -16.50 24.89
CA GLU A 72 -13.97 -17.28 26.12
C GLU A 72 -14.66 -18.60 25.80
N ALA A 73 -14.58 -19.56 26.73
CA ALA A 73 -15.27 -20.82 26.58
C ALA A 73 -16.78 -20.64 26.41
N GLY A 74 -17.37 -21.38 25.46
CA GLY A 74 -18.78 -21.25 25.10
C GLY A 74 -19.12 -20.03 24.24
N CYS A 75 -18.14 -19.26 23.73
CA CYS A 75 -18.42 -18.24 22.73
C CYS A 75 -19.00 -18.86 21.45
N ALA A 76 -19.80 -18.09 20.70
CA ALA A 76 -20.26 -18.46 19.36
C ALA A 76 -19.62 -17.49 18.34
N ALA A 77 -18.55 -17.93 17.69
CA ALA A 77 -17.91 -17.17 16.62
C ALA A 77 -18.62 -17.47 15.30
N PHE A 78 -19.26 -16.44 14.75
CA PHE A 78 -19.90 -16.50 13.45
C PHE A 78 -18.91 -16.09 12.37
N ASP A 79 -18.51 -17.07 11.57
CA ASP A 79 -17.49 -16.94 10.55
C ASP A 79 -18.14 -16.75 9.18
N TYR A 80 -18.16 -15.49 8.75
CA TYR A 80 -18.61 -15.08 7.43
C TYR A 80 -17.42 -14.65 6.54
N LEU A 81 -16.29 -15.34 6.71
CA LEU A 81 -15.10 -15.26 5.86
C LEU A 81 -14.99 -16.48 4.94
N PRO A 82 -14.18 -16.42 3.86
CA PRO A 82 -13.90 -17.59 3.06
C PRO A 82 -13.12 -18.66 3.84
N THR A 83 -13.59 -19.92 3.77
CA THR A 83 -13.05 -21.06 4.55
C THR A 83 -11.64 -21.51 4.16
N PHE A 84 -11.03 -20.91 3.14
CA PHE A 84 -9.63 -21.19 2.78
C PHE A 84 -8.63 -20.39 3.64
N HIS A 85 -9.10 -19.49 4.51
CA HIS A 85 -8.26 -18.77 5.47
C HIS A 85 -8.27 -19.46 6.85
N LEU A 86 -7.10 -19.69 7.44
CA LEU A 86 -7.00 -20.42 8.72
C LEU A 86 -7.38 -19.61 9.97
N MET A 87 -7.31 -18.28 9.95
CA MET A 87 -7.42 -17.43 11.15
C MET A 87 -8.59 -17.80 12.07
N HIS A 88 -9.77 -17.90 11.47
CA HIS A 88 -11.05 -18.06 12.13
C HIS A 88 -11.40 -19.52 12.38
N LEU A 89 -10.70 -20.46 11.74
CA LEU A 89 -10.93 -21.89 11.89
C LEU A 89 -10.27 -22.47 13.15
N THR A 90 -9.21 -21.84 13.65
CA THR A 90 -8.38 -22.42 14.73
C THR A 90 -8.60 -21.76 16.09
N MET A 91 -8.97 -20.48 16.15
CA MET A 91 -9.04 -19.73 17.42
C MET A 91 -10.15 -20.20 18.37
N THR A 92 -11.28 -20.69 17.85
CA THR A 92 -12.39 -21.20 18.67
C THR A 92 -12.04 -22.51 19.37
N VAL A 93 -11.25 -23.36 18.70
CA VAL A 93 -10.75 -24.61 19.28
C VAL A 93 -9.90 -24.32 20.51
N ALA A 94 -9.07 -23.27 20.46
CA ALA A 94 -8.19 -22.88 21.57
C ALA A 94 -8.95 -22.50 22.86
N VAL A 95 -10.24 -22.16 22.76
CA VAL A 95 -11.07 -21.75 23.91
C VAL A 95 -12.26 -22.67 24.17
N ALA A 96 -12.41 -23.78 23.44
CA ALA A 96 -13.63 -24.61 23.46
C ALA A 96 -14.91 -23.80 23.15
N GLY A 97 -14.82 -22.94 22.13
CA GLY A 97 -15.94 -22.19 21.57
C GLY A 97 -16.67 -22.96 20.47
N THR A 98 -17.79 -22.40 20.02
CA THR A 98 -18.53 -22.84 18.82
C THR A 98 -18.13 -21.97 17.63
N LEU A 99 -17.78 -22.60 16.51
CA LEU A 99 -17.57 -21.93 15.23
C LEU A 99 -18.78 -22.19 14.32
N VAL A 100 -19.41 -21.14 13.82
CA VAL A 100 -20.54 -21.23 12.87
C VAL A 100 -20.06 -20.72 11.52
N LEU A 101 -19.95 -21.61 10.53
CA LEU A 101 -19.54 -21.26 9.17
C LEU A 101 -20.74 -20.72 8.37
N CYS A 102 -20.55 -19.62 7.66
CA CYS A 102 -21.60 -18.99 6.86
C CYS A 102 -21.10 -18.68 5.44
N THR A 103 -21.88 -19.08 4.44
CA THR A 103 -21.61 -18.84 3.01
C THR A 103 -22.75 -18.08 2.33
N ARG A 104 -23.63 -17.43 3.10
CA ARG A 104 -24.74 -16.60 2.57
C ARG A 104 -24.23 -15.52 1.63
N GLU A 105 -24.97 -15.18 0.59
CA GLU A 105 -24.57 -14.12 -0.33
C GLU A 105 -24.85 -12.73 0.25
N ASP A 106 -26.06 -12.55 0.81
CA ASP A 106 -26.50 -11.30 1.42
C ASP A 106 -25.94 -11.18 2.87
N PRO A 107 -25.20 -10.10 3.19
CA PRO A 107 -24.74 -9.85 4.55
C PRO A 107 -25.87 -9.63 5.58
N ALA A 108 -27.06 -9.18 5.17
CA ALA A 108 -28.21 -9.06 6.08
C ALA A 108 -28.71 -10.45 6.53
N ASP A 109 -28.86 -11.38 5.59
CA ASP A 109 -29.21 -12.78 5.90
C ASP A 109 -28.15 -13.49 6.75
N ALA A 110 -26.87 -13.14 6.53
CA ALA A 110 -25.78 -13.61 7.37
C ALA A 110 -25.93 -13.11 8.81
N MET A 111 -26.29 -11.83 9.01
CA MET A 111 -26.53 -11.27 10.34
C MET A 111 -27.76 -11.88 11.03
N ASP A 112 -28.87 -12.10 10.31
CA ASP A 112 -30.03 -12.82 10.86
C ASP A 112 -29.65 -14.22 11.34
N THR A 113 -28.80 -14.90 10.57
CA THR A 113 -28.29 -16.23 10.94
C THR A 113 -27.40 -16.14 12.18
N ALA A 114 -26.54 -15.13 12.26
CA ALA A 114 -25.72 -14.88 13.44
C ALA A 114 -26.57 -14.67 14.70
N ASN A 115 -27.66 -13.91 14.59
CA ASN A 115 -28.61 -13.72 15.68
C ASN A 115 -29.28 -15.03 16.12
N ARG A 116 -29.78 -15.83 15.17
CA ARG A 116 -30.39 -17.15 15.47
C ARG A 116 -29.43 -18.09 16.19
N CYS A 117 -28.15 -18.04 15.86
CA CYS A 117 -27.10 -18.83 16.50
C CYS A 117 -26.53 -18.19 17.77
N ARG A 118 -27.09 -17.06 18.22
CA ARG A 118 -26.63 -16.30 19.38
C ARG A 118 -25.14 -15.97 19.31
N ALA A 119 -24.68 -15.56 18.12
CA ALA A 119 -23.30 -15.21 17.86
C ALA A 119 -22.80 -14.13 18.83
N THR A 120 -21.62 -14.34 19.40
CA THR A 120 -20.93 -13.34 20.23
C THR A 120 -19.90 -12.56 19.45
N HIS A 121 -19.36 -13.14 18.37
CA HIS A 121 -18.38 -12.48 17.50
C HIS A 121 -18.78 -12.69 16.05
N PHE A 122 -18.74 -11.64 15.24
CA PHE A 122 -19.07 -11.71 13.81
C PHE A 122 -17.84 -11.35 12.98
N TYR A 123 -17.32 -12.32 12.22
CA TYR A 123 -16.14 -12.15 11.37
C TYR A 123 -16.57 -12.00 9.92
N SER A 124 -16.15 -10.93 9.24
CA SER A 124 -16.47 -10.75 7.82
C SER A 124 -15.46 -9.92 7.07
N LEU A 125 -15.52 -10.00 5.73
CA LEU A 125 -14.69 -9.22 4.84
C LEU A 125 -15.11 -7.74 4.91
N PRO A 126 -14.17 -6.79 4.87
CA PRO A 126 -14.48 -5.36 4.85
C PRO A 126 -15.52 -4.96 3.80
N VAL A 127 -15.49 -5.56 2.60
CA VAL A 127 -16.48 -5.29 1.54
C VAL A 127 -17.90 -5.75 1.92
N ARG A 128 -18.04 -6.87 2.64
CA ARG A 128 -19.34 -7.37 3.11
C ARG A 128 -19.89 -6.49 4.23
N LEU A 129 -19.02 -6.04 5.14
CA LEU A 129 -19.38 -5.09 6.19
C LEU A 129 -19.76 -3.72 5.63
N ALA A 130 -19.03 -3.22 4.63
CA ALA A 130 -19.38 -1.98 3.94
C ALA A 130 -20.76 -2.07 3.26
N ARG A 131 -21.08 -3.20 2.63
CA ARG A 131 -22.42 -3.46 2.07
C ARG A 131 -23.48 -3.52 3.16
N LEU A 132 -23.20 -4.19 4.28
CA LEU A 132 -24.12 -4.26 5.42
C LEU A 132 -24.43 -2.88 6.00
N ALA A 133 -23.42 -2.02 6.10
CA ALA A 133 -23.53 -0.68 6.69
C ALA A 133 -24.50 0.26 5.94
N VAL A 134 -24.72 0.02 4.65
CA VAL A 134 -25.65 0.78 3.81
C VAL A 134 -26.87 -0.05 3.39
N HIS A 135 -27.05 -1.23 3.98
CA HIS A 135 -28.10 -2.16 3.59
C HIS A 135 -29.48 -1.63 4.04
N PRO A 136 -30.53 -1.64 3.18
CA PRO A 136 -31.85 -1.12 3.54
C PRO A 136 -32.48 -1.79 4.78
N ARG A 137 -32.20 -3.08 4.98
CA ARG A 137 -32.67 -3.85 6.14
C ARG A 137 -31.88 -3.60 7.43
N LEU A 138 -30.76 -2.86 7.41
CA LEU A 138 -29.93 -2.65 8.61
C LEU A 138 -30.74 -2.23 9.84
N PRO A 139 -31.72 -1.29 9.75
CA PRO A 139 -32.54 -0.89 10.90
C PRO A 139 -33.35 -2.02 11.56
N GLU A 140 -33.62 -3.11 10.83
CA GLU A 140 -34.40 -4.27 11.30
C GLU A 140 -33.50 -5.37 11.88
N LEU A 141 -32.18 -5.31 11.66
CA LEU A 141 -31.26 -6.35 12.08
C LEU A 141 -30.88 -6.19 13.54
N GLU A 142 -31.06 -7.26 14.32
CA GLU A 142 -30.68 -7.34 15.72
C GLU A 142 -29.74 -8.51 15.95
N CYS A 143 -28.80 -8.37 16.89
CA CYS A 143 -28.00 -9.49 17.40
C CYS A 143 -27.60 -9.21 18.86
N PRO A 144 -28.53 -9.35 19.83
CA PRO A 144 -28.28 -8.91 21.21
C PRO A 144 -27.14 -9.64 21.93
N SER A 145 -26.73 -10.82 21.45
CA SER A 145 -25.60 -11.58 21.97
C SER A 145 -24.24 -11.08 21.47
N LEU A 146 -24.23 -10.23 20.43
CA LEU A 146 -23.02 -9.77 19.78
C LEU A 146 -22.19 -8.93 20.75
N ARG A 147 -20.88 -9.17 20.77
CA ARG A 147 -19.89 -8.44 21.57
C ARG A 147 -18.88 -7.69 20.70
N ALA A 148 -18.64 -8.14 19.47
CA ALA A 148 -17.73 -7.51 18.54
C ALA A 148 -17.98 -7.92 17.09
N VAL A 149 -17.69 -7.01 16.16
CA VAL A 149 -17.56 -7.27 14.73
C VAL A 149 -16.09 -7.14 14.35
N LEU A 150 -15.56 -8.14 13.66
CA LEU A 150 -14.14 -8.22 13.33
C LEU A 150 -13.94 -8.38 11.82
N SER A 151 -12.89 -7.73 11.32
CA SER A 151 -12.53 -7.76 9.90
C SER A 151 -11.03 -7.82 9.70
N GLY A 152 -10.61 -8.19 8.50
CA GLY A 152 -9.20 -8.23 8.13
C GLY A 152 -9.00 -8.46 6.63
N GLY A 153 -7.74 -8.42 6.20
CA GLY A 153 -7.33 -8.69 4.82
C GLY A 153 -7.39 -7.49 3.87
N SER A 154 -8.15 -6.44 4.21
CA SER A 154 -8.11 -5.09 3.61
C SER A 154 -8.58 -4.05 4.63
N ALA A 155 -8.45 -2.76 4.31
CA ALA A 155 -8.96 -1.70 5.17
C ALA A 155 -10.49 -1.70 5.22
N LEU A 156 -11.06 -1.50 6.41
CA LEU A 156 -12.49 -1.26 6.60
C LEU A 156 -12.79 0.25 6.49
N PRO A 157 -13.78 0.66 5.67
CA PRO A 157 -14.17 2.07 5.59
C PRO A 157 -14.64 2.59 6.95
N ARG A 158 -14.15 3.78 7.34
CA ARG A 158 -14.50 4.42 8.63
C ARG A 158 -16.00 4.63 8.79
N SER A 159 -16.70 4.95 7.69
CA SER A 159 -18.16 5.09 7.67
C SER A 159 -18.87 3.78 8.02
N ALA A 160 -18.40 2.66 7.47
CA ALA A 160 -18.96 1.34 7.78
C ALA A 160 -18.68 0.94 9.24
N THR A 161 -17.47 1.19 9.75
CA THR A 161 -17.12 0.99 11.17
C THR A 161 -18.07 1.76 12.09
N ALA A 162 -18.28 3.05 11.81
CA ALA A 162 -19.14 3.91 12.62
C ALA A 162 -20.61 3.48 12.57
N ALA A 163 -21.15 3.24 11.37
CA ALA A 163 -22.54 2.86 11.18
C ALA A 163 -22.87 1.53 11.88
N LEU A 164 -22.04 0.50 11.67
CA LEU A 164 -22.25 -0.82 12.29
C LEU A 164 -22.04 -0.79 13.80
N GLY A 165 -21.02 -0.06 14.27
CA GLY A 165 -20.72 0.05 15.70
C GLY A 165 -21.82 0.79 16.46
N GLN A 166 -22.36 1.86 15.88
CA GLN A 166 -23.50 2.58 16.43
C GLN A 166 -24.77 1.74 16.42
N HIS A 167 -25.04 1.03 15.32
CA HIS A 167 -26.26 0.22 15.17
C HIS A 167 -26.31 -0.95 16.16
N PHE A 168 -25.23 -1.74 16.24
CA PHE A 168 -25.18 -2.92 17.10
C PHE A 168 -24.70 -2.63 18.53
N GLY A 169 -24.20 -1.42 18.81
CA GLY A 169 -23.69 -1.05 20.14
C GLY A 169 -22.43 -1.82 20.56
N VAL A 170 -21.62 -2.28 19.59
CA VAL A 170 -20.42 -3.10 19.83
C VAL A 170 -19.21 -2.54 19.07
N PRO A 171 -17.97 -2.80 19.53
CA PRO A 171 -16.78 -2.47 18.77
C PRO A 171 -16.76 -3.17 17.41
N VAL A 172 -16.43 -2.39 16.37
CA VAL A 172 -16.13 -2.88 15.02
C VAL A 172 -14.66 -2.65 14.77
N VAL A 173 -13.89 -3.73 14.72
CA VAL A 173 -12.42 -3.68 14.70
C VAL A 173 -11.84 -4.38 13.49
N GLN A 174 -10.62 -4.01 13.14
CA GLN A 174 -9.84 -4.68 12.11
C GLN A 174 -8.52 -5.21 12.67
N GLY A 175 -8.00 -6.26 12.03
CA GLY A 175 -6.69 -6.83 12.32
C GLY A 175 -5.78 -6.81 11.11
N TYR A 176 -4.48 -6.99 11.36
CA TYR A 176 -3.48 -7.15 10.31
C TYR A 176 -2.73 -8.47 10.45
N GLY A 177 -2.44 -9.06 9.29
CA GLY A 177 -1.87 -10.39 9.20
C GLY A 177 -1.63 -10.82 7.76
N LEU A 178 -0.81 -11.85 7.61
CA LEU A 178 -0.39 -12.48 6.37
C LEU A 178 -0.53 -13.99 6.50
N GLN A 179 -0.58 -14.75 5.40
CA GLN A 179 -0.58 -16.21 5.53
C GLN A 179 0.73 -16.69 6.18
N GLU A 180 1.81 -15.98 5.90
CA GLU A 180 3.17 -16.14 6.41
C GLU A 180 3.27 -15.97 7.94
N THR A 181 2.22 -15.47 8.60
CA THR A 181 2.17 -15.21 10.05
C THR A 181 1.04 -15.98 10.77
N SER A 182 0.52 -17.03 10.15
CA SER A 182 -0.45 -17.99 10.71
C SER A 182 -1.81 -17.53 11.31
N PRO A 183 -2.51 -16.47 10.89
CA PRO A 183 -2.10 -15.35 10.05
C PRO A 183 -1.92 -14.04 10.82
N SER A 184 -2.32 -13.93 12.08
CA SER A 184 -2.50 -12.62 12.72
C SER A 184 -1.22 -12.08 13.33
N THR A 185 -0.95 -10.78 13.18
CA THR A 185 0.16 -10.11 13.87
C THR A 185 -0.31 -8.95 14.74
N HIS A 186 -1.40 -8.28 14.37
CA HIS A 186 -1.92 -7.12 15.08
C HIS A 186 -3.45 -7.18 15.15
N PHE A 187 -4.01 -6.68 16.26
CA PHE A 187 -5.45 -6.49 16.42
C PHE A 187 -5.75 -5.19 17.16
N ASP A 188 -6.78 -4.49 16.67
CA ASP A 188 -7.33 -3.30 17.30
C ASP A 188 -8.02 -3.68 18.64
N SER A 189 -8.09 -2.72 19.56
CA SER A 189 -8.62 -2.93 20.90
C SER A 189 -10.14 -2.99 20.87
N LEU A 190 -10.73 -4.05 21.44
CA LEU A 190 -12.17 -4.12 21.66
C LEU A 190 -12.67 -3.09 22.68
N GLN A 191 -11.81 -2.64 23.60
CA GLN A 191 -12.19 -1.70 24.66
C GLN A 191 -12.02 -0.24 24.24
N ALA A 192 -11.02 0.04 23.41
CA ALA A 192 -10.66 1.40 22.99
C ALA A 192 -10.23 1.39 21.52
N PRO A 193 -11.15 1.09 20.58
CA PRO A 193 -10.78 0.91 19.19
C PRO A 193 -10.25 2.21 18.58
N ARG A 194 -9.23 2.11 17.70
CA ARG A 194 -8.69 3.27 16.97
C ARG A 194 -9.06 3.19 15.49
N PRO A 195 -10.03 3.99 15.02
CA PRO A 195 -10.49 3.94 13.64
C PRO A 195 -9.34 4.01 12.63
N GLY A 196 -9.30 3.02 11.73
CA GLY A 196 -8.31 2.88 10.67
C GLY A 196 -6.95 2.34 11.10
N SER A 197 -6.75 2.03 12.39
CA SER A 197 -5.59 1.27 12.84
C SER A 197 -5.81 -0.23 12.65
N SER A 198 -4.74 -0.99 12.47
CA SER A 198 -4.73 -2.45 12.58
C SER A 198 -4.41 -2.93 13.99
N GLY A 199 -4.26 -2.00 14.94
CA GLY A 199 -4.02 -2.30 16.33
C GLY A 199 -2.57 -2.46 16.74
N ARG A 200 -2.37 -3.12 17.88
CA ARG A 200 -1.06 -3.37 18.47
C ARG A 200 -0.62 -4.82 18.19
N PRO A 201 0.69 -5.13 18.26
CA PRO A 201 1.16 -6.49 18.10
C PRO A 201 0.50 -7.46 19.08
N VAL A 202 0.13 -8.66 18.61
CA VAL A 202 -0.34 -9.73 19.47
C VAL A 202 0.77 -10.26 20.38
N ALA A 203 0.40 -10.92 21.47
CA ALA A 203 1.36 -11.37 22.48
C ALA A 203 2.54 -12.17 21.88
N GLY A 204 3.77 -11.78 22.21
CA GLY A 204 4.98 -12.42 21.68
C GLY A 204 5.34 -12.05 20.24
N THR A 205 4.66 -11.05 19.66
CA THR A 205 5.01 -10.46 18.36
C THR A 205 5.69 -9.12 18.55
N GLU A 206 6.80 -8.93 17.87
CA GLU A 206 7.50 -7.67 17.75
C GLU A 206 7.26 -7.09 16.35
N CYS A 207 7.20 -5.76 16.26
CA CYS A 207 7.01 -5.05 15.00
C CYS A 207 7.93 -3.82 14.97
N ARG A 208 8.54 -3.56 13.82
CA ARG A 208 9.29 -2.33 13.55
C ARG A 208 8.95 -1.79 12.16
N ILE A 209 9.14 -0.49 11.98
CA ILE A 209 9.01 0.19 10.70
C ILE A 209 10.42 0.55 10.22
N VAL A 210 10.79 0.15 9.01
CA VAL A 210 12.13 0.38 8.45
C VAL A 210 12.10 1.12 7.13
N GLU A 211 13.15 1.86 6.84
CA GLU A 211 13.36 2.47 5.53
C GLU A 211 13.52 1.39 4.46
N VAL A 212 12.81 1.56 3.34
CA VAL A 212 12.89 0.65 2.19
C VAL A 212 14.31 0.69 1.62
N GLY A 213 14.95 -0.47 1.52
CA GLY A 213 16.32 -0.62 1.02
C GLY A 213 17.36 -0.65 2.13
N SER A 214 17.55 0.46 2.86
CA SER A 214 18.58 0.55 3.92
C SER A 214 18.24 -0.31 5.16
N ARG A 215 16.95 -0.60 5.36
CA ARG A 215 16.38 -1.29 6.53
C ARG A 215 16.68 -0.61 7.87
N ARG A 216 17.05 0.67 7.86
CA ARG A 216 17.20 1.46 9.09
C ARG A 216 15.83 1.67 9.74
N VAL A 217 15.76 1.52 11.06
CA VAL A 217 14.53 1.77 11.82
C VAL A 217 14.14 3.23 11.68
N ARG A 218 12.87 3.46 11.32
CA ARG A 218 12.26 4.78 11.15
C ARG A 218 11.84 5.37 12.49
N ALA A 219 11.72 6.69 12.55
CA ALA A 219 11.16 7.35 13.72
C ALA A 219 9.67 7.03 13.86
N VAL A 220 9.12 7.25 15.05
CA VAL A 220 7.68 7.10 15.30
C VAL A 220 6.89 8.00 14.34
N GLY A 221 5.81 7.46 13.78
CA GLY A 221 4.95 8.14 12.81
C GLY A 221 5.45 8.13 11.36
N GLU A 222 6.74 7.88 11.11
CA GLU A 222 7.28 7.81 9.75
C GLU A 222 6.85 6.54 9.02
N LYS A 223 6.69 6.67 7.69
CA LYS A 223 6.33 5.54 6.82
C LYS A 223 7.56 4.72 6.45
N GLY A 224 7.38 3.41 6.40
CA GLY A 224 8.39 2.45 5.99
C GLY A 224 7.83 1.05 5.82
N GLU A 225 8.69 0.10 5.47
CA GLU A 225 8.32 -1.31 5.41
C GLU A 225 8.06 -1.85 6.82
N ILE A 226 6.93 -2.56 6.97
CA ILE A 226 6.57 -3.28 8.19
C ILE A 226 7.43 -4.54 8.25
N GLN A 227 8.16 -4.70 9.35
CA GLN A 227 8.85 -5.95 9.65
C GLN A 227 8.37 -6.52 10.97
N VAL A 228 8.16 -7.83 11.01
CA VAL A 228 7.63 -8.53 12.18
C VAL A 228 8.54 -9.69 12.58
N ARG A 229 8.55 -9.99 13.87
CA ARG A 229 9.22 -11.15 14.43
C ARG A 229 8.31 -11.78 15.48
N GLY A 230 8.19 -13.09 15.48
CA GLY A 230 7.32 -13.77 16.44
C GLY A 230 7.15 -15.27 16.17
N PRO A 231 6.56 -15.99 17.12
CA PRO A 231 6.39 -17.45 17.06
C PRO A 231 5.38 -17.92 16.00
N GLN A 232 4.57 -17.02 15.45
CA GLN A 232 3.55 -17.31 14.43
C GLN A 232 4.10 -17.33 12.99
N LEU A 233 5.37 -16.95 12.79
CA LEU A 233 6.00 -16.93 11.47
C LEU A 233 6.08 -18.34 10.87
N MET A 234 5.79 -18.42 9.58
CA MET A 234 5.89 -19.62 8.76
C MET A 234 7.28 -20.29 8.83
N ARG A 235 7.38 -21.53 8.33
CA ARG A 235 8.65 -22.25 8.14
C ARG A 235 9.36 -21.89 6.81
N GLY A 236 8.88 -20.88 6.10
CA GLY A 236 9.32 -20.51 4.76
C GLY A 236 8.37 -21.04 3.67
N TYR A 237 8.64 -20.70 2.43
CA TYR A 237 7.85 -21.18 1.30
C TYR A 237 8.28 -22.59 0.86
N LEU A 238 7.42 -23.30 0.12
CA LEU A 238 7.77 -24.61 -0.43
C LEU A 238 9.00 -24.49 -1.34
N GLY A 239 10.07 -25.22 -1.01
CA GLY A 239 11.36 -25.15 -1.72
C GLY A 239 12.22 -23.93 -1.38
N ARG A 240 11.85 -23.10 -0.40
CA ARG A 240 12.58 -21.88 0.00
C ARG A 240 12.52 -21.65 1.51
N GLU A 241 13.68 -21.68 2.16
CA GLU A 241 13.80 -21.48 3.61
C GLU A 241 13.44 -20.06 4.05
N LEU A 242 12.86 -19.91 5.26
CA LEU A 242 12.45 -18.60 5.82
C LEU A 242 13.61 -17.61 5.91
N SER A 243 14.84 -18.10 6.14
CA SER A 243 16.04 -17.27 6.30
C SER A 243 16.35 -16.37 5.09
N LEU A 244 15.76 -16.68 3.93
CA LEU A 244 15.87 -15.85 2.72
C LEU A 244 14.92 -14.64 2.72
N ASP A 245 13.94 -14.64 3.61
CA ASP A 245 12.93 -13.60 3.76
C ASP A 245 13.00 -12.90 5.14
N THR A 246 13.95 -13.31 5.99
CA THR A 246 14.31 -12.65 7.25
C THR A 246 15.71 -12.02 7.18
N ASP A 247 15.96 -10.99 7.98
CA ASP A 247 17.33 -10.53 8.20
C ASP A 247 18.08 -11.38 9.24
N ALA A 248 19.31 -10.99 9.56
CA ALA A 248 20.18 -11.70 10.51
C ALA A 248 19.61 -11.77 11.93
N ASP A 249 18.74 -10.83 12.32
CA ASP A 249 18.09 -10.77 13.64
C ASP A 249 16.71 -11.46 13.64
N GLY A 250 16.32 -12.08 12.52
CA GLY A 250 15.07 -12.82 12.36
C GLY A 250 13.85 -11.94 12.05
N TRP A 251 14.04 -10.71 11.55
CA TRP A 251 12.93 -9.85 11.14
C TRP A 251 12.42 -10.23 9.76
N PHE A 252 11.17 -10.68 9.71
CA PHE A 252 10.49 -11.00 8.46
C PHE A 252 10.00 -9.74 7.76
N SER A 253 10.36 -9.61 6.49
CA SER A 253 9.94 -8.49 5.63
C SER A 253 8.57 -8.79 5.04
N THR A 254 7.56 -8.01 5.44
CA THR A 254 6.16 -8.27 5.07
C THR A 254 5.83 -7.88 3.63
N GLY A 255 6.63 -6.99 3.03
CA GLY A 255 6.29 -6.34 1.76
C GLY A 255 5.12 -5.36 1.88
N ASP A 256 4.73 -4.96 3.10
CA ASP A 256 3.71 -3.96 3.38
C ASP A 256 4.33 -2.68 3.92
N ILE A 257 3.77 -1.54 3.54
CA ILE A 257 4.16 -0.22 4.03
C ILE A 257 3.20 0.20 5.14
N GLY A 258 3.74 0.71 6.23
CA GLY A 258 2.98 1.20 7.35
C GLY A 258 3.72 2.25 8.16
N ARG A 259 3.04 2.73 9.20
CA ARG A 259 3.61 3.57 10.25
C ARG A 259 3.09 3.12 11.61
N MET A 260 3.83 3.40 12.66
CA MET A 260 3.43 3.14 14.03
C MET A 260 3.34 4.47 14.80
N ASP A 261 2.27 4.68 15.57
CA ASP A 261 2.18 5.85 16.45
C ASP A 261 2.91 5.64 17.79
N GLU A 262 2.94 6.69 18.62
CA GLU A 262 3.66 6.71 19.91
C GLU A 262 3.16 5.64 20.90
N ASP A 263 1.91 5.20 20.75
CA ASP A 263 1.30 4.18 21.59
C ASP A 263 1.51 2.75 21.04
N GLY A 264 2.22 2.62 19.92
CA GLY A 264 2.53 1.36 19.27
C GLY A 264 1.41 0.83 18.38
N TRP A 265 0.50 1.69 17.92
CA TRP A 265 -0.58 1.29 17.02
C TRP A 265 -0.13 1.34 15.57
N LEU A 266 -0.36 0.24 14.86
CA LEU A 266 0.01 0.09 13.47
C LEU A 266 -1.07 0.67 12.55
N TYR A 267 -0.65 1.44 11.56
CA TYR A 267 -1.49 1.87 10.45
C TYR A 267 -0.86 1.35 9.16
N VAL A 268 -1.52 0.36 8.55
CA VAL A 268 -1.10 -0.17 7.24
C VAL A 268 -1.51 0.85 6.18
N VAL A 269 -0.54 1.27 5.39
CA VAL A 269 -0.70 2.33 4.39
C VAL A 269 -0.88 1.73 3.00
N ASP A 270 0.00 0.81 2.59
CA ASP A 270 -0.03 0.24 1.24
C ASP A 270 0.82 -1.05 1.12
N ARG A 271 0.95 -1.61 -0.08
CA ARG A 271 1.92 -2.67 -0.41
C ARG A 271 3.19 -2.07 -1.01
N LEU A 272 4.36 -2.62 -0.69
CA LEU A 272 5.65 -2.20 -1.26
C LEU A 272 5.68 -2.27 -2.80
N LYS A 273 4.95 -3.21 -3.40
CA LYS A 273 4.85 -3.34 -4.87
C LYS A 273 3.86 -2.36 -5.52
N ASP A 274 3.00 -1.73 -4.72
CA ASP A 274 1.95 -0.83 -5.20
C ASP A 274 2.36 0.64 -4.98
N VAL A 275 3.14 0.94 -3.93
CA VAL A 275 3.80 2.24 -3.80
C VAL A 275 4.81 2.46 -4.91
N PHE A 276 4.99 3.73 -5.26
CA PHE A 276 5.99 4.15 -6.24
C PHE A 276 6.81 5.30 -5.68
N LYS A 277 7.90 5.63 -6.38
CA LYS A 277 8.71 6.80 -6.04
C LYS A 277 8.44 7.92 -7.03
N ARG A 278 8.15 9.10 -6.48
CA ARG A 278 8.13 10.37 -7.20
C ARG A 278 9.17 11.28 -6.58
N ASP A 279 10.22 11.63 -7.31
CA ASP A 279 11.30 12.53 -6.83
C ASP A 279 11.90 12.06 -5.49
N ASN A 280 12.09 10.74 -5.33
CA ASN A 280 12.52 10.06 -4.11
C ASN A 280 11.53 10.03 -2.93
N TRP A 281 10.35 10.64 -3.06
CA TRP A 281 9.26 10.45 -2.10
C TRP A 281 8.56 9.12 -2.34
N LEU A 282 8.25 8.41 -1.26
CA LEU A 282 7.44 7.20 -1.33
C LEU A 282 5.96 7.61 -1.39
N VAL A 283 5.32 7.37 -2.53
CA VAL A 283 3.93 7.74 -2.79
C VAL A 283 3.02 6.53 -2.58
N SER A 284 1.97 6.70 -1.77
CA SER A 284 0.94 5.68 -1.57
C SER A 284 -0.27 5.98 -2.45
N PRO A 285 -0.59 5.12 -3.43
CA PRO A 285 -1.85 5.18 -4.15
C PRO A 285 -3.07 5.28 -3.23
N THR A 286 -3.07 4.53 -2.13
CA THR A 286 -4.18 4.48 -1.17
C THR A 286 -4.42 5.82 -0.45
N GLU A 287 -3.41 6.69 -0.33
CA GLU A 287 -3.58 8.04 0.23
C GLU A 287 -4.28 8.98 -0.74
N ILE A 288 -3.89 8.91 -2.00
CA ILE A 288 -4.51 9.68 -3.09
C ILE A 288 -5.96 9.22 -3.29
N GLU A 289 -6.22 7.91 -3.28
CA GLU A 289 -7.57 7.32 -3.32
C GLU A 289 -8.45 7.84 -2.16
N ARG A 290 -7.88 7.95 -0.95
CA ARG A 290 -8.60 8.50 0.21
C ARG A 290 -8.94 9.98 0.06
N ALA A 291 -8.15 10.75 -0.68
CA ALA A 291 -8.45 12.13 -0.99
C ALA A 291 -9.54 12.22 -2.07
N LEU A 292 -9.42 11.41 -3.13
CA LEU A 292 -10.42 11.28 -4.20
C LEU A 292 -11.81 10.89 -3.67
N LEU A 293 -11.90 9.88 -2.79
CA LEU A 293 -13.17 9.41 -2.22
C LEU A 293 -13.87 10.43 -1.29
N ARG A 294 -13.23 11.55 -0.95
CA ARG A 294 -13.90 12.66 -0.23
C ARG A 294 -14.57 13.64 -1.18
N HIS A 295 -14.21 13.60 -2.46
CA HIS A 295 -14.78 14.48 -3.47
C HIS A 295 -16.21 14.01 -3.82
N PRO A 296 -17.23 14.89 -3.76
CA PRO A 296 -18.63 14.49 -3.96
C PRO A 296 -18.94 13.82 -5.31
N ALA A 297 -18.14 14.13 -6.34
CA ALA A 297 -18.29 13.56 -7.67
C ALA A 297 -17.70 12.13 -7.84
N VAL A 298 -17.06 11.56 -6.82
CA VAL A 298 -16.35 10.27 -6.92
C VAL A 298 -17.07 9.20 -6.09
N ALA A 299 -17.60 8.16 -6.74
CA ALA A 299 -18.21 7.00 -6.07
C ALA A 299 -17.21 5.89 -5.75
N ASP A 300 -16.26 5.63 -6.65
CA ASP A 300 -15.18 4.67 -6.46
C ASP A 300 -13.93 5.15 -7.20
N CYS A 301 -12.75 4.71 -6.77
CA CYS A 301 -11.51 5.05 -7.48
C CYS A 301 -10.42 4.02 -7.25
N ALA A 302 -9.41 4.05 -8.12
CA ALA A 302 -8.13 3.40 -7.91
C ALA A 302 -7.01 4.24 -8.49
N VAL A 303 -5.87 4.24 -7.82
CA VAL A 303 -4.65 4.92 -8.26
C VAL A 303 -3.56 3.89 -8.52
N VAL A 304 -2.79 4.13 -9.57
CA VAL A 304 -1.59 3.37 -9.94
C VAL A 304 -0.46 4.35 -10.28
N ASP A 305 0.76 3.84 -10.29
CA ASP A 305 1.89 4.54 -10.86
C ASP A 305 1.80 4.61 -12.39
N HIS A 306 2.21 5.74 -12.95
CA HIS A 306 2.49 5.91 -14.36
C HIS A 306 3.96 6.32 -14.53
N PRO A 307 4.75 5.63 -15.38
CA PRO A 307 6.14 5.98 -15.60
C PRO A 307 6.31 7.45 -15.98
N HIS A 308 7.22 8.15 -15.32
CA HIS A 308 7.53 9.56 -15.59
C HIS A 308 9.03 9.71 -15.81
N ALA A 309 9.42 10.35 -16.91
CA ALA A 309 10.81 10.42 -17.37
C ALA A 309 11.78 10.99 -16.32
N PHE A 310 11.32 11.92 -15.49
CA PHE A 310 12.17 12.63 -14.53
C PHE A 310 11.92 12.21 -13.08
N SER A 311 10.66 11.92 -12.76
CA SER A 311 10.26 11.68 -11.37
C SER A 311 10.27 10.20 -11.00
N GLY A 312 10.58 9.32 -11.95
CA GLY A 312 10.42 7.87 -11.82
C GLY A 312 8.98 7.48 -12.15
N ALA A 313 8.02 7.94 -11.33
CA ALA A 313 6.60 7.75 -11.60
C ALA A 313 5.74 8.88 -11.03
N VAL A 314 4.54 9.03 -11.59
CA VAL A 314 3.49 9.97 -11.17
C VAL A 314 2.17 9.22 -10.96
N ALA A 315 1.21 9.84 -10.28
CA ALA A 315 -0.08 9.20 -10.00
C ALA A 315 -1.01 9.24 -11.22
N ARG A 316 -1.51 8.06 -11.63
CA ARG A 316 -2.63 7.90 -12.56
C ARG A 316 -3.85 7.38 -11.81
N ALA A 317 -4.95 8.11 -11.87
CA ALA A 317 -6.20 7.82 -11.20
C ALA A 317 -7.29 7.37 -12.18
N PHE A 318 -8.06 6.36 -11.77
CA PHE A 318 -9.28 5.93 -12.44
C PHE A 318 -10.43 6.21 -11.47
N VAL A 319 -11.45 6.95 -11.91
CA VAL A 319 -12.58 7.34 -11.06
C VAL A 319 -13.91 6.89 -11.65
N VAL A 320 -14.78 6.36 -10.80
CA VAL A 320 -16.18 6.07 -11.11
C VAL A 320 -17.01 7.26 -10.63
N PRO A 321 -17.74 7.95 -11.51
CA PRO A 321 -18.57 9.08 -11.12
C PRO A 321 -19.63 8.70 -10.08
N ALA A 322 -19.93 9.62 -9.17
CA ALA A 322 -21.11 9.52 -8.31
C ALA A 322 -22.41 9.72 -9.11
N GLU A 323 -23.52 9.23 -8.58
CA GLU A 323 -24.83 9.39 -9.22
C GLU A 323 -25.15 10.88 -9.43
N GLY A 324 -25.46 11.26 -10.68
CA GLY A 324 -25.70 12.65 -11.06
C GLY A 324 -24.43 13.49 -11.30
N ALA A 325 -23.23 12.90 -11.21
CA ALA A 325 -21.95 13.57 -11.42
C ALA A 325 -21.27 13.23 -12.76
N ASP A 326 -21.93 12.50 -13.66
CA ASP A 326 -21.36 12.04 -14.95
C ASP A 326 -20.84 13.16 -15.86
N GLY A 327 -21.36 14.39 -15.68
CA GLY A 327 -20.90 15.59 -16.41
C GLY A 327 -19.68 16.28 -15.81
N THR A 328 -19.17 15.83 -14.66
CA THR A 328 -17.98 16.42 -14.04
C THR A 328 -16.73 15.96 -14.78
N ALA A 329 -15.94 16.89 -15.30
CA ALA A 329 -14.70 16.54 -15.97
C ALA A 329 -13.67 15.94 -14.97
N PRO A 330 -13.01 14.82 -15.30
CA PRO A 330 -12.00 14.21 -14.43
C PRO A 330 -10.90 15.21 -14.00
N GLY A 331 -10.47 16.08 -14.92
CA GLY A 331 -9.45 17.10 -14.67
C GLY A 331 -9.85 18.10 -13.57
N THR A 332 -11.13 18.44 -13.45
CA THR A 332 -11.63 19.32 -12.38
C THR A 332 -11.49 18.63 -11.02
N VAL A 333 -11.86 17.35 -10.93
CA VAL A 333 -11.70 16.55 -9.71
C VAL A 333 -10.22 16.48 -9.31
N ALA A 334 -9.32 16.20 -10.26
CA ALA A 334 -7.88 16.16 -9.98
C ALA A 334 -7.34 17.51 -9.50
N ALA A 335 -7.75 18.63 -10.11
CA ALA A 335 -7.30 19.96 -9.70
C ALA A 335 -7.71 20.28 -8.25
N GLU A 336 -8.97 20.01 -7.89
CA GLU A 336 -9.48 20.23 -6.53
C GLU A 336 -8.79 19.32 -5.50
N VAL A 337 -8.59 18.05 -5.84
CA VAL A 337 -7.92 17.09 -4.95
C VAL A 337 -6.43 17.44 -4.78
N ASN A 338 -5.74 17.79 -5.86
CA ASN A 338 -4.32 18.15 -5.84
C ASN A 338 -4.04 19.40 -5.00
N ALA A 339 -4.99 20.34 -4.92
CA ALA A 339 -4.87 21.53 -4.08
C ALA A 339 -4.71 21.20 -2.58
N ALA A 340 -5.16 20.02 -2.15
CA ALA A 340 -5.04 19.54 -0.77
C ALA A 340 -3.90 18.51 -0.56
N LEU A 341 -3.22 18.09 -1.62
CA LEU A 341 -2.15 17.09 -1.59
C LEU A 341 -0.77 17.75 -1.69
N PRO A 342 0.27 17.16 -1.06
CA PRO A 342 1.65 17.55 -1.34
C PRO A 342 1.98 17.28 -2.81
N TYR A 343 2.91 18.07 -3.39
CA TYR A 343 3.21 18.02 -4.83
C TYR A 343 3.57 16.62 -5.33
N TYR A 344 4.26 15.82 -4.52
CA TYR A 344 4.68 14.46 -4.88
C TYR A 344 3.53 13.44 -4.85
N GLU A 345 2.34 13.80 -4.37
CA GLU A 345 1.11 12.99 -4.43
C GLU A 345 0.14 13.48 -5.51
N HIS A 346 0.52 14.50 -6.30
CA HIS A 346 -0.37 15.05 -7.32
C HIS A 346 -0.72 14.03 -8.40
N ILE A 347 -2.02 13.99 -8.72
CA ILE A 347 -2.62 13.22 -9.81
C ILE A 347 -2.31 13.94 -11.12
N GLU A 348 -1.55 13.30 -12.00
CA GLU A 348 -1.19 13.86 -13.31
C GLU A 348 -2.04 13.30 -14.44
N HIS A 349 -2.53 12.08 -14.27
CA HIS A 349 -3.45 11.45 -15.22
C HIS A 349 -4.71 11.04 -14.46
N ILE A 350 -5.87 11.40 -14.98
CA ILE A 350 -7.15 11.00 -14.40
C ILE A 350 -8.15 10.69 -15.50
N GLU A 351 -8.84 9.57 -15.39
CA GLU A 351 -9.84 9.12 -16.37
C GLU A 351 -11.07 8.53 -15.69
N HIS A 352 -12.21 8.63 -16.38
CA HIS A 352 -13.41 7.92 -15.97
C HIS A 352 -13.27 6.43 -16.25
N ALA A 353 -13.80 5.62 -15.33
CA ALA A 353 -13.94 4.19 -15.49
C ALA A 353 -15.37 3.77 -15.17
N ASP A 354 -15.90 2.81 -15.94
CA ASP A 354 -17.23 2.24 -15.65
C ASP A 354 -17.25 1.54 -14.28
N ARG A 355 -16.14 0.87 -13.94
CA ARG A 355 -15.94 0.21 -12.65
C ARG A 355 -14.46 -0.01 -12.37
N ILE A 356 -14.12 -0.06 -11.09
CA ILE A 356 -12.79 -0.48 -10.62
C ILE A 356 -12.71 -2.01 -10.60
N PRO A 357 -11.71 -2.64 -11.26
CA PRO A 357 -11.56 -4.09 -11.25
C PRO A 357 -11.13 -4.54 -9.85
N ARG A 358 -11.86 -5.52 -9.29
CA ARG A 358 -11.64 -6.04 -7.94
C ARG A 358 -11.70 -7.57 -7.93
N SER A 359 -10.89 -8.20 -7.09
CA SER A 359 -10.95 -9.63 -6.81
C SER A 359 -12.30 -10.02 -6.17
N PRO A 360 -12.65 -11.31 -6.09
CA PRO A 360 -13.81 -11.77 -5.31
C PRO A 360 -13.78 -11.37 -3.83
N THR A 361 -12.59 -11.08 -3.29
CA THR A 361 -12.40 -10.57 -1.92
C THR A 361 -12.44 -9.04 -1.81
N GLY A 362 -12.71 -8.33 -2.91
CA GLY A 362 -12.86 -6.87 -2.97
C GLY A 362 -11.56 -6.08 -3.18
N LYS A 363 -10.42 -6.75 -3.37
CA LYS A 363 -9.11 -6.09 -3.54
C LYS A 363 -8.97 -5.52 -4.95
N VAL A 364 -8.50 -4.28 -5.08
CA VAL A 364 -8.23 -3.66 -6.39
C VAL A 364 -7.20 -4.47 -7.17
N LEU A 365 -7.50 -4.77 -8.44
CA LEU A 365 -6.62 -5.45 -9.37
C LEU A 365 -5.78 -4.41 -10.14
N ARG A 366 -4.83 -3.77 -9.43
CA ARG A 366 -4.03 -2.65 -9.98
C ARG A 366 -3.23 -2.99 -11.24
N GLN A 367 -2.83 -4.25 -11.40
CA GLN A 367 -2.12 -4.69 -12.60
C GLN A 367 -2.97 -4.52 -13.86
N GLU A 368 -4.26 -4.88 -13.79
CA GLU A 368 -5.20 -4.68 -14.91
C GLU A 368 -5.35 -3.19 -15.26
N LEU A 369 -5.29 -2.31 -14.25
CA LEU A 369 -5.34 -0.86 -14.46
C LEU A 369 -4.06 -0.31 -15.09
N ARG A 370 -2.88 -0.80 -14.67
CA ARG A 370 -1.59 -0.41 -15.27
C ARG A 370 -1.49 -0.80 -16.75
N GLU A 371 -2.08 -1.93 -17.11
CA GLU A 371 -2.10 -2.45 -18.48
C GLU A 371 -3.09 -1.72 -19.40
N ARG A 372 -4.00 -0.91 -18.83
CA ARG A 372 -4.91 -0.11 -19.66
C ARG A 372 -4.10 0.89 -20.46
N PRO A 373 -4.32 0.99 -21.79
CA PRO A 373 -3.70 2.01 -22.60
C PRO A 373 -4.01 3.37 -21.97
N VAL A 374 -3.02 4.24 -21.98
CA VAL A 374 -3.24 5.64 -21.65
C VAL A 374 -4.08 6.17 -22.81
N ALA A 375 -5.30 6.61 -22.55
CA ALA A 375 -5.96 7.46 -23.52
C ALA A 375 -5.04 8.67 -23.69
N ASP A 376 -4.60 8.96 -24.93
CA ASP A 376 -3.77 10.13 -25.19
C ASP A 376 -4.39 11.29 -24.41
N PRO A 377 -3.64 11.91 -23.47
CA PRO A 377 -4.21 12.94 -22.66
C PRO A 377 -4.79 13.98 -23.61
N GLU A 378 -6.09 14.24 -23.51
CA GLU A 378 -6.65 15.46 -24.05
C GLU A 378 -5.76 16.58 -23.49
N PRO A 379 -5.04 17.32 -24.36
CA PRO A 379 -3.93 18.14 -23.92
C PRO A 379 -4.44 19.05 -22.81
N PRO A 380 -3.81 19.08 -21.62
CA PRO A 380 -4.33 19.82 -20.47
C PRO A 380 -4.64 21.23 -20.91
N HIS A 381 -5.84 21.71 -20.57
CA HIS A 381 -6.34 23.05 -20.86
C HIS A 381 -5.18 24.03 -20.73
N ARG A 382 -4.71 24.53 -21.87
CA ARG A 382 -3.53 25.40 -21.96
C ARG A 382 -3.89 26.67 -21.18
N PRO A 383 -3.19 27.03 -20.09
CA PRO A 383 -3.15 28.43 -19.70
C PRO A 383 -2.53 29.17 -20.89
N GLU A 384 -3.12 30.30 -21.26
CA GLU A 384 -2.63 31.14 -22.34
C GLU A 384 -1.12 31.42 -22.18
N GLU A 385 -0.45 31.49 -23.33
CA GLU A 385 0.98 31.66 -23.62
C GLU A 385 1.77 32.49 -22.59
N ASP A 386 2.89 31.95 -22.08
CA ASP A 386 4.20 32.65 -22.11
C ASP A 386 5.40 31.80 -21.60
N SER A 387 6.41 31.65 -22.49
CA SER A 387 7.83 31.28 -22.28
C SER A 387 8.22 29.81 -21.96
N ALA A 388 8.66 29.06 -22.98
CA ALA A 388 9.44 27.83 -22.80
C ALA A 388 10.90 28.14 -22.41
N MET A 389 11.38 27.60 -21.28
CA MET A 389 12.74 27.79 -20.78
C MET A 389 13.72 26.77 -21.37
N HIS A 390 14.92 27.18 -21.74
CA HIS A 390 15.95 26.32 -22.35
C HIS A 390 17.09 26.04 -21.36
N TYR A 391 17.40 24.76 -21.14
CA TYR A 391 18.42 24.31 -20.17
C TYR A 391 19.59 23.64 -20.89
N PHE A 392 20.82 23.98 -20.47
CA PHE A 392 22.05 23.37 -20.96
C PHE A 392 22.80 22.76 -19.77
N VAL A 393 23.22 21.50 -19.90
CA VAL A 393 23.93 20.77 -18.84
C VAL A 393 25.21 20.18 -19.41
N ASN A 394 26.34 20.50 -18.78
CA ASN A 394 27.65 19.97 -19.16
C ASN A 394 28.28 19.22 -17.99
N ARG A 395 28.87 18.06 -18.27
CA ARG A 395 29.67 17.30 -17.29
C ARG A 395 31.14 17.40 -17.66
N PHE A 396 31.96 17.73 -16.69
CA PHE A 396 33.41 17.82 -16.82
C PHE A 396 34.08 16.83 -15.88
N THR A 397 35.08 16.13 -16.40
CA THR A 397 36.05 15.35 -15.62
C THR A 397 37.37 16.10 -15.65
N VAL A 398 37.72 16.74 -14.53
CA VAL A 398 38.89 17.62 -14.42
C VAL A 398 40.16 16.79 -14.20
N THR A 399 41.07 16.88 -15.15
CA THR A 399 42.36 16.15 -15.17
C THR A 399 43.55 17.05 -14.83
N GLY A 400 43.38 18.37 -14.90
CA GLY A 400 44.36 19.40 -14.57
C GLY A 400 44.14 20.09 -13.21
N ASP A 401 44.62 21.33 -13.08
CA ASP A 401 44.44 22.13 -11.86
C ASP A 401 42.97 22.58 -11.71
N ALA A 402 42.31 22.08 -10.66
CA ALA A 402 40.91 22.37 -10.36
C ALA A 402 40.64 23.85 -10.04
N ALA A 403 41.58 24.56 -9.40
CA ALA A 403 41.38 25.96 -9.07
C ALA A 403 41.46 26.84 -10.34
N GLU A 404 42.36 26.49 -11.25
CA GLU A 404 42.45 27.15 -12.56
C GLU A 404 41.24 26.82 -13.46
N PHE A 405 40.75 25.59 -13.40
CA PHE A 405 39.52 25.17 -14.07
C PHE A 405 38.30 25.97 -13.60
N GLU A 406 38.07 26.07 -12.28
CA GLU A 406 36.99 26.85 -11.69
C GLU A 406 37.08 28.35 -12.06
N ARG A 407 38.31 28.91 -12.07
CA ARG A 407 38.55 30.30 -12.48
C ARG A 407 38.19 30.54 -13.95
N LEU A 408 38.51 29.60 -14.84
CA LEU A 408 38.19 29.71 -16.27
C LEU A 408 36.69 29.55 -16.54
N LEU A 409 36.00 28.64 -15.84
CA LEU A 409 34.54 28.54 -15.87
C LEU A 409 33.84 29.80 -15.35
N GLY A 410 34.40 30.43 -14.32
CA GLY A 410 33.92 31.73 -13.84
C GLY A 410 33.91 32.80 -14.95
N LYS A 411 34.97 32.86 -15.77
CA LYS A 411 35.02 33.79 -16.92
C LYS A 411 33.98 33.48 -17.99
N ILE A 412 33.73 32.21 -18.26
CA ILE A 412 32.70 31.77 -19.23
C ILE A 412 31.32 32.17 -18.70
N THR A 413 31.09 31.98 -17.41
CA THR A 413 29.85 32.37 -16.72
C THR A 413 29.62 33.87 -16.78
N ASP A 414 30.63 34.68 -16.45
CA ASP A 414 30.54 36.15 -16.50
C ASP A 414 30.24 36.63 -17.92
N TYR A 415 30.84 35.98 -18.93
CA TYR A 415 30.55 36.27 -20.34
C TYR A 415 29.11 35.92 -20.71
N MET A 416 28.62 34.73 -20.32
CA MET A 416 27.23 34.29 -20.58
C MET A 416 26.22 35.18 -19.86
N ALA A 417 26.50 35.58 -18.62
CA ALA A 417 25.64 36.46 -17.82
C ALA A 417 25.45 37.85 -18.43
N ALA A 418 26.37 38.31 -19.27
CA ALA A 418 26.27 39.55 -20.01
C ALA A 418 25.47 39.44 -21.33
N GLN A 419 25.05 38.24 -21.74
CA GLN A 419 24.34 38.02 -23.00
C GLN A 419 22.82 38.17 -22.85
N PRO A 420 22.13 38.73 -23.87
CA PRO A 420 20.68 38.72 -23.90
C PRO A 420 20.13 37.29 -23.80
N GLY A 421 19.09 37.09 -22.99
CA GLY A 421 18.42 35.80 -22.85
C GLY A 421 19.02 34.86 -21.80
N PHE A 422 20.17 35.16 -21.21
CA PHE A 422 20.71 34.37 -20.08
C PHE A 422 19.88 34.59 -18.81
N ARG A 423 19.63 33.51 -18.06
CA ARG A 423 18.82 33.53 -16.82
C ARG A 423 19.60 33.14 -15.59
N SER A 424 20.28 31.99 -15.62
CA SER A 424 21.03 31.52 -14.47
C SER A 424 22.10 30.52 -14.86
N TYR A 425 23.06 30.34 -13.95
CA TYR A 425 24.14 29.37 -14.04
C TYR A 425 24.40 28.76 -12.68
N ARG A 426 24.68 27.46 -12.64
CA ARG A 426 25.12 26.76 -11.43
C ARG A 426 26.21 25.76 -11.76
N LEU A 427 27.25 25.75 -10.94
CA LEU A 427 28.32 24.76 -10.98
C LEU A 427 28.24 23.89 -9.73
N TYR A 428 28.24 22.58 -9.93
CA TYR A 428 28.20 21.56 -8.90
C TYR A 428 29.49 20.75 -8.95
N ARG A 429 30.07 20.48 -7.78
CA ARG A 429 31.20 19.56 -7.63
C ARG A 429 30.73 18.28 -6.96
N SER A 430 31.06 17.13 -7.51
CA SER A 430 30.65 15.84 -6.94
C SER A 430 31.32 15.62 -5.57
N ALA A 431 30.51 15.22 -4.59
CA ALA A 431 30.99 14.86 -3.25
C ALA A 431 31.65 13.46 -3.22
N GLN A 432 31.36 12.63 -4.22
CA GLN A 432 31.90 11.26 -4.33
C GLN A 432 33.20 11.22 -5.14
N ASP A 433 33.33 12.11 -6.12
CA ASP A 433 34.52 12.26 -6.94
C ASP A 433 34.83 13.76 -7.13
N PRO A 434 35.78 14.33 -6.37
CA PRO A 434 36.10 15.75 -6.44
C PRO A 434 36.67 16.22 -7.78
N GLN A 435 36.93 15.33 -8.74
CA GLN A 435 37.33 15.67 -10.11
C GLN A 435 36.13 15.85 -11.05
N ILE A 436 34.92 15.46 -10.63
CA ILE A 436 33.71 15.59 -11.45
C ILE A 436 32.98 16.89 -11.12
N TYR A 437 32.69 17.66 -12.16
CA TYR A 437 31.90 18.89 -12.11
C TYR A 437 30.70 18.79 -13.06
N VAL A 438 29.57 19.35 -12.65
CA VAL A 438 28.36 19.48 -13.48
C VAL A 438 27.95 20.94 -13.51
N GLU A 439 27.80 21.48 -14.69
CA GLU A 439 27.34 22.83 -14.95
C GLU A 439 25.92 22.80 -15.50
N THR A 440 25.08 23.74 -15.06
CA THR A 440 23.76 24.00 -15.64
C THR A 440 23.61 25.47 -16.00
N ALA A 441 23.13 25.80 -17.20
CA ALA A 441 22.82 27.16 -17.64
C ALA A 441 21.39 27.25 -18.21
N GLU A 442 20.70 28.35 -17.91
CA GLU A 442 19.31 28.61 -18.29
C GLU A 442 19.19 29.81 -19.23
N TRP A 443 18.41 29.66 -20.30
CA TRP A 443 18.20 30.67 -21.33
C TRP A 443 16.72 30.81 -21.71
N THR A 444 16.33 32.01 -22.15
CA THR A 444 14.97 32.31 -22.64
C THR A 444 14.60 31.55 -23.89
N ASP A 445 15.57 31.31 -24.76
CA ASP A 445 15.39 30.63 -26.03
C ASP A 445 16.72 30.05 -26.54
N GLY A 446 16.65 29.03 -27.39
CA GLY A 446 17.84 28.38 -27.95
C GLY A 446 18.66 29.25 -28.89
N ALA A 447 18.05 30.26 -29.53
CA ALA A 447 18.74 31.14 -30.48
C ALA A 447 19.69 32.11 -29.76
N ALA A 448 19.25 32.67 -28.63
CA ALA A 448 20.06 33.50 -27.75
C ALA A 448 21.29 32.74 -27.22
N HIS A 449 21.09 31.49 -26.77
CA HIS A 449 22.20 30.62 -26.38
C HIS A 449 23.16 30.36 -27.55
N GLN A 450 22.64 29.97 -28.72
CA GLN A 450 23.47 29.64 -29.87
C GLN A 450 24.31 30.84 -30.34
N GLN A 451 23.75 32.05 -30.27
CA GLN A 451 24.48 33.28 -30.58
C GLN A 451 25.62 33.52 -29.58
N ALA A 452 25.36 33.34 -28.28
CA ALA A 452 26.34 33.50 -27.21
C ALA A 452 27.52 32.53 -27.33
N VAL A 453 27.25 31.24 -27.57
CA VAL A 453 28.29 30.20 -27.59
C VAL A 453 29.10 30.16 -28.90
N SER A 454 28.67 30.92 -29.91
CA SER A 454 29.37 31.03 -31.19
C SER A 454 30.42 32.16 -31.23
N GLY A 455 30.47 33.02 -30.20
CA GLY A 455 31.39 34.15 -30.13
C GLY A 455 32.79 33.77 -29.63
N GLU A 456 33.84 34.47 -30.09
CA GLU A 456 35.22 34.26 -29.59
C GLU A 456 35.37 34.56 -28.08
N GLY A 457 34.49 35.39 -27.51
CA GLY A 457 34.44 35.63 -26.06
C GLY A 457 34.06 34.39 -25.24
N PHE A 458 33.31 33.44 -25.83
CA PHE A 458 32.99 32.14 -25.25
C PHE A 458 34.02 31.08 -25.64
N LEU A 459 34.32 30.99 -26.95
CA LEU A 459 35.17 29.92 -27.50
C LEU A 459 36.62 30.01 -27.00
N GLY A 460 37.16 31.21 -26.76
CA GLY A 460 38.52 31.40 -26.26
C GLY A 460 38.75 30.73 -24.89
N PRO A 461 38.02 31.11 -23.83
CA PRO A 461 38.11 30.47 -22.53
C PRO A 461 37.77 28.98 -22.55
N VAL A 462 36.80 28.54 -23.36
CA VAL A 462 36.44 27.11 -23.50
C VAL A 462 37.64 26.29 -24.01
N ARG A 463 38.41 26.79 -24.98
CA ARG A 463 39.63 26.09 -25.45
C ARG A 463 40.65 25.87 -24.33
N GLU A 464 40.74 26.79 -23.36
CA GLU A 464 41.62 26.63 -22.20
C GLU A 464 41.04 25.66 -21.16
N VAL A 465 39.73 25.69 -20.94
CA VAL A 465 39.02 24.71 -20.08
C VAL A 465 39.22 23.27 -20.58
N MET A 466 39.15 23.06 -21.89
CA MET A 466 39.33 21.73 -22.50
C MET A 466 40.78 21.20 -22.41
N LYS A 467 41.76 22.01 -22.01
CA LYS A 467 43.12 21.53 -21.68
C LYS A 467 43.22 20.96 -20.27
N LEU A 468 42.26 21.30 -19.40
CA LEU A 468 42.25 20.96 -17.98
C LEU A 468 41.15 19.94 -17.62
N ALA A 469 40.22 19.68 -18.52
CA ALA A 469 39.12 18.76 -18.30
C ALA A 469 38.65 18.09 -19.59
N GLU A 470 38.18 16.86 -19.45
CA GLU A 470 37.40 16.19 -20.49
C GLU A 470 35.93 16.56 -20.29
N ALA A 471 35.32 17.17 -21.30
CA ALA A 471 33.90 17.47 -21.31
C ALA A 471 33.14 16.32 -21.96
N GLU A 472 32.20 15.75 -21.23
CA GLU A 472 31.16 14.91 -21.81
C GLU A 472 29.97 15.83 -22.12
N ALA A 473 29.86 16.21 -23.39
CA ALA A 473 28.64 16.82 -23.90
C ALA A 473 27.58 15.70 -24.01
N GLY A 474 26.59 15.71 -23.11
CA GLY A 474 25.38 14.92 -23.33
C GLY A 474 24.61 15.51 -24.52
N PRO A 475 24.21 14.72 -25.53
CA PRO A 475 23.36 15.25 -26.60
C PRO A 475 22.00 15.65 -26.02
N TYR A 476 21.66 16.93 -26.18
CA TYR A 476 20.36 17.61 -26.12
C TYR A 476 19.32 17.14 -25.09
N THR A 477 18.80 18.09 -24.31
CA THR A 477 17.36 18.18 -24.12
C THR A 477 16.95 19.62 -24.32
N LEU A 478 16.41 19.92 -25.51
CA LEU A 478 15.25 20.78 -25.57
C LEU A 478 14.25 20.11 -24.61
N VAL A 479 14.12 20.60 -23.39
CA VAL A 479 12.97 20.24 -22.55
C VAL A 479 11.81 20.87 -23.30
N THR A 480 11.12 20.05 -24.08
CA THR A 480 10.24 20.46 -25.17
C THR A 480 9.38 21.65 -24.77
N GLU A 481 9.38 22.69 -25.61
CA GLU A 481 8.09 23.31 -25.88
C GLU A 481 7.21 22.18 -26.43
N ARG A 482 6.20 21.86 -25.63
CA ARG A 482 5.01 21.09 -25.96
C ARG A 482 4.74 21.02 -27.48
N THR A 483 5.00 19.87 -28.10
CA THR A 483 4.27 19.44 -29.32
C THR A 483 4.20 17.93 -29.37
N ASP A 484 2.98 17.44 -29.52
CA ASP A 484 2.58 16.05 -29.59
C ASP A 484 3.29 15.29 -30.72
N ARG A 485 4.01 14.21 -30.37
CA ARG A 485 4.12 12.96 -31.14
C ARG A 485 4.86 11.87 -30.40
#